data_AF-A0AAU2B3X9-F1
#
_entry.id   AF-A0AAU2B3X9-F1
#
_cell.length_a   1.000
_cell.length_b   1.000
_cell.length_c   1.000
_cell.angle_alpha   90.00
_cell.angle_beta   90.00
_cell.angle_gamma   90.00
#
_symmetry.space_group_name_H-M   'P 1'
#
loop_
_entity.id
_entity.type
_entity.pdbx_description
1 polymer ?
#
loop_
_entity_poly.entity_id
_entity_poly.type
_entity_poly.pdbx_seq_one_letter_code
_entity_poly.pdbx_strand_id
1 'polypeptide(L)'
;MKDLPHGLPPANSRKWHSRRWWDQLGYLRVRSLANPNWPRDMPWLITWFRRERSAAPPDDQALYDRAITAARECARTPVGSADAERAWDRVLEPVDELLARRQARHLDEVRRVRAGRGEAGP
;
A
#
# COMPACT_ATOMS: atom_id res chain seq x y z
N MET A 1 -19.11 -13.03 -8.48
CA MET A 1 -18.40 -12.45 -7.32
C MET A 1 -17.36 -13.47 -6.89
N LYS A 2 -16.12 -13.05 -6.61
CA LYS A 2 -15.12 -13.97 -6.05
C LYS A 2 -15.44 -14.15 -4.58
N ASP A 3 -15.63 -15.39 -4.12
CA ASP A 3 -15.88 -15.63 -2.71
C ASP A 3 -14.68 -15.20 -1.89
N LEU A 4 -14.95 -14.40 -0.87
CA LEU A 4 -13.93 -13.97 0.07
C LEU A 4 -13.47 -15.19 0.88
N PRO A 5 -12.16 -15.30 1.21
CA PRO A 5 -11.67 -16.31 2.14
C PRO A 5 -12.54 -16.44 3.40
N HIS A 6 -12.82 -17.67 3.82
CA HIS A 6 -13.59 -17.96 5.03
C HIS A 6 -13.00 -17.23 6.24
N GLY A 7 -13.80 -16.38 6.89
CA GLY A 7 -13.39 -15.57 8.05
C GLY A 7 -13.26 -14.06 7.77
N LEU A 8 -13.26 -13.65 6.49
CA LEU A 8 -13.34 -12.24 6.13
C LEU A 8 -14.80 -11.75 6.10
N PRO A 9 -15.09 -10.53 6.61
CA PRO A 9 -16.45 -9.99 6.55
C PRO A 9 -16.91 -9.80 5.09
N PRO A 10 -18.23 -9.83 4.79
CA PRO A 10 -18.74 -9.53 3.45
C PRO A 10 -18.31 -8.14 2.99
N ALA A 11 -17.85 -7.94 1.74
CA ALA A 11 -17.14 -6.75 1.24
C ALA A 11 -17.77 -5.37 1.55
N ASN A 12 -19.06 -5.34 1.85
CA ASN A 12 -19.93 -4.21 2.18
C ASN A 12 -20.25 -4.05 3.68
N SER A 13 -19.69 -4.89 4.56
CA SER A 13 -19.92 -4.87 6.01
C SER A 13 -19.25 -3.70 6.72
N ARG A 14 -19.92 -3.13 7.74
CA ARG A 14 -19.33 -2.17 8.69
C ARG A 14 -18.06 -2.68 9.37
N LYS A 15 -17.92 -4.01 9.51
CA LYS A 15 -16.75 -4.66 10.13
C LYS A 15 -15.45 -4.34 9.37
N TRP A 16 -15.53 -4.12 8.06
CA TRP A 16 -14.40 -3.67 7.24
C TRP A 16 -13.87 -2.29 7.63
N HIS A 17 -14.77 -1.35 7.97
CA HIS A 17 -14.38 -0.01 8.38
C HIS A 17 -13.74 0.04 9.78
N SER A 18 -14.05 -0.93 10.65
CA SER A 18 -13.54 -1.02 12.02
C SER A 18 -12.13 -1.63 12.14
N ARG A 19 -11.62 -2.32 11.11
CA ARG A 19 -10.34 -3.05 11.13
C ARG A 19 -9.18 -2.34 10.40
N ARG A 20 -9.23 -1.01 10.30
CA ARG A 20 -8.22 -0.15 9.63
C ARG A 20 -6.76 -0.30 10.09
N TRP A 21 -6.50 -1.07 11.15
CA TRP A 21 -5.18 -1.27 11.75
C TRP A 21 -4.46 -2.54 11.25
N TRP A 22 -5.14 -3.42 10.52
CA TRP A 22 -4.50 -4.54 9.81
C TRP A 22 -4.21 -4.15 8.37
N ASP A 23 -3.00 -4.52 7.90
CA ASP A 23 -2.44 -4.33 6.54
C ASP A 23 -3.42 -3.62 5.58
N GLN A 24 -3.34 -2.29 5.57
CA GLN A 24 -4.30 -1.45 4.86
C GLN A 24 -4.31 -1.75 3.35
N LEU A 25 -3.17 -2.16 2.78
CA LEU A 25 -3.04 -2.42 1.35
C LEU A 25 -3.60 -3.79 0.96
N GLY A 26 -3.25 -4.84 1.70
CA GLY A 26 -3.85 -6.16 1.52
C GLY A 26 -5.37 -6.11 1.70
N TYR A 27 -5.84 -5.33 2.68
CA TYR A 27 -7.27 -5.08 2.89
C TYR A 27 -7.93 -4.38 1.70
N LEU A 28 -7.35 -3.29 1.19
CA LEU A 28 -7.90 -2.57 0.03
C LEU A 28 -7.92 -3.43 -1.23
N ARG A 29 -6.88 -4.24 -1.45
CA ARG A 29 -6.81 -5.20 -2.56
C ARG A 29 -7.98 -6.18 -2.53
N VAL A 30 -8.19 -6.86 -1.41
CA VAL A 30 -9.27 -7.85 -1.28
C VAL A 30 -10.64 -7.22 -1.53
N ARG A 31 -10.92 -6.06 -0.92
CA ARG A 31 -12.23 -5.43 -1.03
C ARG A 31 -12.52 -4.91 -2.43
N SER A 32 -11.56 -4.26 -3.07
CA SER A 32 -11.73 -3.73 -4.43
C SER A 32 -11.82 -4.83 -5.49
N LEU A 33 -11.14 -5.97 -5.30
CA LEU A 33 -11.28 -7.13 -6.18
C LEU A 33 -12.60 -7.88 -5.97
N ALA A 34 -13.11 -7.92 -4.73
CA ALA A 34 -14.35 -8.63 -4.40
C ALA A 34 -15.62 -7.80 -4.63
N ASN A 35 -15.53 -6.46 -4.65
CA ASN A 35 -16.69 -5.58 -4.72
C ASN A 35 -16.60 -4.57 -5.88
N PRO A 36 -17.25 -4.85 -7.02
CA PRO A 36 -17.31 -3.92 -8.15
C PRO A 36 -18.06 -2.62 -7.81
N ASN A 37 -18.92 -2.62 -6.79
CA ASN A 37 -19.77 -1.49 -6.42
C ASN A 37 -19.12 -0.56 -5.40
N TRP A 38 -17.82 -0.74 -5.08
CA TRP A 38 -17.12 0.08 -4.11
C TRP A 38 -16.07 0.99 -4.78
N PRO A 39 -16.47 2.15 -5.33
CA PRO A 39 -15.58 3.01 -6.12
C PRO A 39 -14.60 3.85 -5.29
N ARG A 40 -14.68 3.81 -3.95
CA ARG A 40 -14.01 4.79 -3.07
C ARG A 40 -12.55 4.44 -2.74
N ASP A 41 -12.11 3.21 -2.98
CA ASP A 41 -10.80 2.74 -2.52
C ASP A 41 -9.63 3.32 -3.30
N MET A 42 -9.72 3.32 -4.64
CA MET A 42 -8.66 3.91 -5.48
C MET A 42 -8.53 5.42 -5.29
N PRO A 43 -9.61 6.23 -5.30
CA PRO A 43 -9.51 7.66 -5.02
C PRO A 43 -8.93 7.97 -3.64
N TRP A 44 -9.30 7.17 -2.63
CA TRP A 44 -8.73 7.29 -1.28
C TRP A 44 -7.24 6.99 -1.27
N LEU A 45 -6.83 5.88 -1.89
CA LEU A 45 -5.42 5.46 -1.96
C LEU A 45 -4.56 6.47 -2.72
N ILE A 46 -5.06 7.01 -3.83
CA ILE A 46 -4.39 8.10 -4.58
C ILE A 46 -4.21 9.34 -3.70
N THR A 47 -5.24 9.73 -2.95
CA THR A 47 -5.16 10.86 -2.02
C THR A 47 -4.11 10.62 -0.93
N TRP A 48 -4.07 9.39 -0.41
CA TRP A 48 -3.07 9.00 0.58
C TRP A 48 -1.65 9.05 0.01
N PHE A 49 -1.40 8.46 -1.17
CA PHE A 49 -0.09 8.54 -1.82
C PHE A 49 0.36 9.98 -2.09
N ARG A 50 -0.54 10.86 -2.52
CA ARG A 50 -0.22 12.29 -2.70
C ARG A 50 0.22 12.97 -1.41
N ARG A 51 -0.47 12.65 -0.31
CA ARG A 51 -0.11 13.16 1.02
C ARG A 51 1.27 12.66 1.43
N GLU A 52 1.51 11.36 1.36
CA GLU A 52 2.81 10.77 1.70
C GLU A 52 3.95 11.32 0.82
N ARG A 53 3.71 11.46 -0.49
CA ARG A 53 4.66 12.05 -1.44
C ARG A 53 5.12 13.44 -1.02
N SER A 54 4.22 14.29 -0.51
CA SER A 54 4.57 15.66 -0.10
C SER A 54 5.54 15.72 1.08
N ALA A 55 5.59 14.66 1.91
CA ALA A 55 6.50 14.54 3.03
C ALA A 55 7.71 13.64 2.73
N ALA A 56 7.80 13.10 1.52
CA ALA A 56 8.82 12.12 1.16
C ALA A 56 10.10 12.78 0.63
N PRO A 57 11.28 12.17 0.89
CA PRO A 57 12.52 12.56 0.23
C PRO A 57 12.40 12.51 -1.30
N PRO A 58 13.16 13.33 -2.05
CA PRO A 58 13.08 13.37 -3.52
C PRO A 58 13.17 11.99 -4.19
N ASP A 59 14.07 11.13 -3.71
CA ASP A 59 14.28 9.79 -4.26
C ASP A 59 13.06 8.87 -4.14
N ASP A 60 12.22 9.10 -3.13
CA ASP A 60 11.00 8.33 -2.89
C ASP A 60 9.78 8.94 -3.62
N GLN A 61 9.81 10.22 -3.98
CA GLN A 61 8.70 10.88 -4.69
C GLN A 61 8.37 10.21 -6.03
N ALA A 62 9.41 9.78 -6.76
CA ALA A 62 9.24 9.06 -8.02
C ALA A 62 8.47 7.73 -7.85
N LEU A 63 8.65 7.04 -6.72
CA LEU A 63 7.92 5.81 -6.41
C LEU A 63 6.45 6.10 -6.09
N TYR A 64 6.16 7.18 -5.36
CA TYR A 64 4.79 7.63 -5.17
C TYR A 64 4.11 8.02 -6.48
N ASP A 65 4.82 8.67 -7.41
CA ASP A 65 4.28 9.02 -8.73
C ASP A 65 3.93 7.77 -9.56
N ARG A 66 4.78 6.74 -9.50
CA ARG A 66 4.49 5.42 -10.10
C ARG A 66 3.27 4.77 -9.46
N ALA A 67 3.20 4.75 -8.13
CA ALA A 67 2.06 4.19 -7.39
C ALA A 67 0.74 4.90 -7.70
N ILE A 68 0.76 6.24 -7.81
CA ILE A 68 -0.40 7.04 -8.20
C ILE A 68 -0.84 6.72 -9.63
N THR A 69 0.10 6.55 -10.55
CA THR A 69 -0.19 6.20 -11.95
C THR A 69 -0.81 4.81 -12.04
N ALA A 70 -0.20 3.83 -11.38
CA ALA A 70 -0.74 2.47 -11.30
C ALA A 70 -2.14 2.44 -10.67
N ALA A 71 -2.38 3.21 -9.60
CA ALA A 71 -3.69 3.27 -8.94
C ALA A 71 -4.77 3.88 -9.86
N ARG A 72 -4.41 4.87 -10.68
CA ARG A 72 -5.31 5.45 -11.70
C ARG A 72 -5.64 4.47 -12.82
N GLU A 73 -4.70 3.63 -13.21
CA GLU A 73 -4.93 2.55 -14.18
C GLU A 73 -5.79 1.44 -13.59
N CYS A 74 -5.50 1.04 -12.35
CA CYS A 74 -6.31 0.06 -11.61
C CYS A 74 -7.75 0.53 -11.43
N ALA A 75 -7.98 1.82 -11.14
CA ALA A 75 -9.32 2.40 -11.02
C ALA A 75 -10.15 2.31 -12.32
N ARG A 76 -9.48 2.24 -13.48
CA ARG A 76 -10.12 2.10 -14.79
C ARG A 76 -10.28 0.64 -15.24
N THR A 77 -9.70 -0.29 -14.49
CA THR A 77 -9.72 -1.72 -14.83
C THR A 77 -11.02 -2.34 -14.32
N PRO A 78 -11.81 -3.03 -15.16
CA PRO A 78 -13.06 -3.67 -14.74
C PRO A 78 -12.84 -4.70 -13.63
N VAL A 79 -13.57 -4.54 -12.53
CA VAL A 79 -13.53 -5.47 -11.39
C VAL A 79 -14.07 -6.84 -11.82
N GLY A 80 -13.34 -7.91 -11.49
CA GLY A 80 -13.65 -9.28 -11.89
C GLY A 80 -13.04 -9.74 -13.21
N SER A 81 -12.34 -8.86 -13.94
CA SER A 81 -11.50 -9.26 -15.08
C SER A 81 -10.21 -9.94 -14.60
N ALA A 82 -9.60 -10.76 -15.47
CA ALA A 82 -8.27 -11.31 -15.22
C ALA A 82 -7.19 -10.21 -15.06
N ASP A 83 -7.46 -9.01 -15.58
CA ASP A 83 -6.56 -7.86 -15.49
C ASP A 83 -6.65 -7.12 -14.16
N ALA A 84 -7.73 -7.30 -13.38
CA ALA A 84 -7.92 -6.58 -12.12
C ALA A 84 -6.85 -6.94 -11.09
N GLU A 85 -6.45 -8.21 -11.01
CA GLU A 85 -5.36 -8.65 -10.11
C GLU A 85 -4.01 -8.09 -10.55
N ARG A 86 -3.71 -8.18 -11.85
CA ARG A 86 -2.48 -7.62 -12.43
C ARG A 86 -2.38 -6.10 -12.23
N ALA A 87 -3.50 -5.39 -12.37
CA ALA A 87 -3.54 -3.96 -12.13
C ALA A 87 -3.24 -3.61 -10.67
N TRP A 88 -3.70 -4.44 -9.73
CA TRP A 88 -3.33 -4.32 -8.32
C TRP A 88 -1.87 -4.62 -8.04
N ASP A 89 -1.30 -5.65 -8.68
CA ASP A 89 0.12 -5.98 -8.50
C ASP A 89 1.02 -4.81 -8.93
N ARG A 90 0.65 -4.11 -10.01
CA ARG A 90 1.33 -2.86 -10.43
C ARG A 90 1.22 -1.72 -9.42
N VAL A 91 0.16 -1.69 -8.60
CA VAL A 91 0.04 -0.72 -7.50
C VAL A 91 0.99 -1.09 -6.36
N LEU A 92 1.14 -2.39 -6.07
CA LEU A 92 1.96 -2.88 -4.96
C LEU A 92 3.46 -2.79 -5.24
N GLU A 93 3.90 -3.02 -6.47
CA GLU A 93 5.31 -2.99 -6.87
C GLU A 93 6.09 -1.73 -6.38
N PRO A 94 5.66 -0.48 -6.68
CA PRO A 94 6.35 0.70 -6.17
C PRO A 94 6.23 0.87 -4.64
N VAL A 95 5.20 0.28 -4.02
CA VAL A 95 5.04 0.32 -2.57
C VAL A 95 5.99 -0.64 -1.86
N ASP A 96 6.18 -1.84 -2.39
CA ASP A 96 7.15 -2.79 -1.88
C ASP A 96 8.57 -2.21 -1.95
N GLU A 97 8.90 -1.50 -3.04
CA GLU A 97 10.17 -0.77 -3.15
C GLU A 97 10.30 0.34 -2.09
N LEU A 98 9.24 1.13 -1.86
CA LEU A 98 9.22 2.14 -0.79
C LEU A 98 9.47 1.53 0.58
N LEU A 99 8.84 0.39 0.88
CA LEU A 99 9.01 -0.32 2.15
C LEU A 99 10.45 -0.85 2.29
N ALA A 100 11.01 -1.43 1.23
CA ALA A 100 12.39 -1.90 1.21
C ALA A 100 13.39 -0.75 1.47
N ARG A 101 13.20 0.41 0.83
CA ARG A 101 14.05 1.60 1.04
C ARG A 101 13.94 2.15 2.46
N ARG A 102 12.72 2.21 3.00
CA ARG A 102 12.48 2.62 4.40
C ARG A 102 13.18 1.68 5.37
N GLN A 103 13.08 0.37 5.15
CA GLN A 103 13.74 -0.64 5.97
C GLN A 103 15.26 -0.52 5.90
N ALA A 104 15.84 -0.35 4.69
CA ALA A 104 17.27 -0.17 4.52
C ALA A 104 17.80 1.04 5.30
N ARG A 105 17.14 2.20 5.16
CA ARG A 105 17.50 3.42 5.90
C ARG A 105 17.42 3.23 7.42
N HIS A 106 16.38 2.56 7.90
CA HIS A 106 16.23 2.25 9.31
C HIS A 106 17.35 1.35 9.83
N LEU A 107 17.71 0.29 9.09
CA LEU A 107 18.80 -0.60 9.46
C LEU A 107 20.15 0.13 9.49
N ASP A 108 20.39 1.03 8.54
CA ASP A 108 21.61 1.84 8.52
C ASP A 108 21.67 2.83 9.69
N GLU A 109 20.55 3.46 10.05
CA GLU A 109 20.46 4.30 11.24
C GLU A 109 20.74 3.51 12.52
N VAL A 110 20.13 2.33 12.68
CA VAL A 110 20.37 1.44 13.82
C VAL A 110 21.85 1.03 13.90
N ARG A 111 22.49 0.71 12.77
CA ARG A 111 23.93 0.39 12.71
C ARG A 111 24.79 1.58 13.17
N ARG A 112 24.50 2.80 12.69
CA ARG A 112 25.23 4.02 13.09
C ARG A 112 25.11 4.31 14.57
N VAL A 113 23.91 4.21 15.13
CA VAL A 113 23.67 4.42 16.57
C VAL A 113 24.42 3.38 17.42
N ARG A 114 24.48 2.12 16.97
CA ARG A 114 25.25 1.08 17.68
C ARG A 114 26.76 1.32 17.61
N ALA A 115 27.29 1.73 16.46
CA ALA A 115 28.71 2.05 16.32
C ALA A 115 29.11 3.24 17.21
N GLY A 116 28.32 4.32 17.23
CA GLY A 116 28.58 5.49 18.08
C GLY A 116 28.43 5.21 19.59
N ARG A 117 27.66 4.19 19.99
CA ARG A 117 27.60 3.72 21.39
C ARG A 117 28.77 2.80 21.76
N GLY A 118 29.34 2.08 20.79
CA GLY A 118 30.51 1.24 20.99
C GLY A 118 31.81 2.03 21.21
N GLU A 119 31.91 3.22 20.60
CA GLU A 119 33.03 4.16 20.84
C GLU A 119 32.89 4.95 22.16
N ALA A 120 31.74 4.85 22.85
CA ALA A 120 31.46 5.52 24.12
C ALA A 120 31.35 4.55 25.33
N GLY A 121 31.82 3.31 25.17
CA GLY A 121 32.00 2.35 26.28
C GLY A 121 33.46 2.35 26.75
N PRO A 122 33.70 2.18 28.07
CA PRO A 122 34.90 2.61 28.80
C PRO A 122 36.23 1.96 28.38
#